data_AF-B4WIX7-F1
#
_entry.id   AF-B4WIX7-F1
#
_cell.length_a   1.000
_cell.length_b   1.000
_cell.length_c   1.000
_cell.angle_alpha   90.00
_cell.angle_beta   90.00
_cell.angle_gamma   90.00
#
_symmetry.space_group_name_H-M   'P 1'
#
loop_
_entity.id
_entity.type
_entity.pdbx_description
1 polymer ?
#
loop_
_entity_poly.entity_id
_entity_poly.type
_entity_poly.pdbx_seq_one_letter_code
_entity_poly.pdbx_strand_id
1 'polypeptide(L)'
;MAIIALKAWYLSDYEPIRDLEQRPHDLRLAKNSLLKSALRADFLEDIEEVKQAEWFQRYLEGDRVEFYIEGSGIYAIANIDLISHEIYFAKQDSLSNLDPTIFFSYQTEYTDSSDLLRDALEAFIKKFNNKSRLPISLVESNRLSQGAVKINSNLMRQVRRSLLFIADGTPIHTIDGTPPQLVPSPKVCVEMGYALQSKRPEQLILAQMERKDMPGQFPFDTPTRNRLSFEKKSELTKALPELLHERLQRFNL
;
A
#
# COMPACT_ATOMS: atom_id res chain seq x y z
N MET A 1 -13.33 4.94 38.82
CA MET A 1 -12.79 5.56 37.59
C MET A 1 -13.26 4.69 36.43
N ALA A 2 -13.94 5.24 35.43
CA ALA A 2 -14.51 4.43 34.36
C ALA A 2 -13.37 3.84 33.49
N ILE A 3 -13.24 2.52 33.50
CA ILE A 3 -12.29 1.82 32.62
C ILE A 3 -12.86 1.92 31.20
N ILE A 4 -12.18 2.66 30.32
CA ILE A 4 -12.51 2.66 28.90
C ILE A 4 -11.87 1.40 28.31
N ALA A 5 -12.67 0.36 28.15
CA ALA A 5 -12.25 -0.86 27.46
C ALA A 5 -12.17 -0.57 25.97
N LEU A 6 -10.97 -0.68 25.41
CA LEU A 6 -10.72 -0.61 23.96
C LEU A 6 -10.87 -2.01 23.37
N LYS A 7 -11.45 -2.09 22.17
CA LYS A 7 -11.45 -3.32 21.39
C LYS A 7 -10.16 -3.43 20.58
N ALA A 8 -9.63 -4.63 20.46
CA ALA A 8 -8.48 -4.93 19.64
C ALA A 8 -8.74 -6.14 18.74
N TRP A 9 -8.34 -6.00 17.49
CA TRP A 9 -8.53 -6.95 16.40
C TRP A 9 -7.18 -7.45 15.91
N TYR A 10 -6.89 -8.73 16.13
CA TYR A 10 -5.72 -9.44 15.63
C TYR A 10 -5.67 -9.41 14.10
N LEU A 11 -4.51 -9.07 13.55
CA LEU A 11 -4.28 -8.97 12.11
C LEU A 11 -3.41 -10.15 11.65
N SER A 12 -4.05 -11.28 11.33
CA SER A 12 -3.37 -12.41 10.69
C SER A 12 -2.93 -12.07 9.26
N ASP A 13 -3.81 -11.36 8.54
CA ASP A 13 -3.67 -10.96 7.14
C ASP A 13 -4.09 -9.50 6.96
N TYR A 14 -3.73 -8.89 5.81
CA TYR A 14 -4.22 -7.54 5.51
C TYR A 14 -5.73 -7.56 5.31
N GLU A 15 -6.40 -6.65 6.00
CA GLU A 15 -7.81 -6.36 5.83
C GLU A 15 -8.02 -4.84 5.97
N PRO A 16 -8.89 -4.22 5.16
CA PRO A 16 -9.25 -2.83 5.34
C PRO A 16 -9.88 -2.61 6.73
N ILE A 17 -9.50 -1.54 7.43
CA ILE A 17 -10.04 -1.25 8.79
C ILE A 17 -11.58 -1.24 8.83
N ARG A 18 -12.22 -0.77 7.76
CA ARG A 18 -13.68 -0.70 7.66
C ARG A 18 -14.37 -2.07 7.70
N ASP A 19 -13.69 -3.09 7.21
CA ASP A 19 -14.20 -4.46 7.19
C ASP A 19 -13.83 -5.16 8.50
N LEU A 20 -12.62 -4.88 9.01
CA LEU A 20 -12.13 -5.37 10.30
C LEU A 20 -13.02 -4.94 11.48
N GLU A 21 -13.53 -3.71 11.52
CA GLU A 21 -14.40 -3.25 12.61
C GLU A 21 -15.78 -3.93 12.61
N GLN A 22 -16.14 -4.68 11.56
CA GLN A 22 -17.41 -5.42 11.47
C GLN A 22 -17.33 -6.82 12.10
N ARG A 23 -16.13 -7.40 12.26
CA ARG A 23 -15.96 -8.69 12.94
C ARG A 23 -15.89 -8.54 14.46
N PRO A 24 -16.16 -9.61 15.24
CA PRO A 24 -15.88 -9.62 16.67
C PRO A 24 -14.41 -9.29 16.93
N HIS A 25 -14.15 -8.55 18.01
CA HIS A 25 -12.80 -8.27 18.48
C HIS A 25 -12.21 -9.52 19.15
N ASP A 26 -10.89 -9.65 19.13
CA ASP A 26 -10.20 -10.81 19.72
C ASP A 26 -9.72 -10.54 21.14
N LEU A 27 -9.60 -9.26 21.51
CA LEU A 27 -9.05 -8.85 22.79
C LEU A 27 -9.68 -7.54 23.26
N ARG A 28 -9.91 -7.40 24.56
CA ARG A 28 -10.31 -6.14 25.19
C ARG A 28 -9.18 -5.65 26.07
N LEU A 29 -8.94 -4.35 25.97
CA LEU A 29 -7.80 -3.70 26.60
C LEU A 29 -8.28 -2.59 27.55
N ALA A 30 -7.85 -2.64 28.81
CA ALA A 30 -7.88 -1.48 29.69
C ALA A 30 -6.62 -0.65 29.44
N LYS A 31 -6.80 0.52 28.83
CA LYS A 31 -5.68 1.41 28.52
C LYS A 31 -5.11 2.03 29.80
N ASN A 32 -3.84 1.75 30.08
CA ASN A 32 -3.11 2.32 31.21
C ASN A 32 -2.30 3.55 30.80
N SER A 33 -1.54 3.46 29.72
CA SER A 33 -0.73 4.57 29.22
C SER A 33 -0.54 4.49 27.71
N LEU A 34 -0.73 5.62 27.02
CA LEU A 34 -0.48 5.74 25.59
C LEU A 34 0.59 6.81 25.35
N LEU A 35 1.73 6.36 24.85
CA LEU A 35 2.77 7.21 24.27
C LEU A 35 2.58 7.29 22.75
N LYS A 36 3.25 8.24 22.10
CA LYS A 36 3.13 8.45 20.65
C LYS A 36 3.40 7.17 19.83
N SER A 37 4.32 6.33 20.30
CA SER A 37 4.80 5.12 19.61
C SER A 37 4.60 3.82 20.40
N ALA A 38 4.02 3.87 21.59
CA ALA A 38 3.86 2.68 22.43
C ALA A 38 2.58 2.76 23.26
N LEU A 39 1.98 1.60 23.52
CA LEU A 39 0.80 1.46 24.36
C LEU A 39 1.08 0.39 25.42
N ARG A 40 0.79 0.70 26.68
CA ARG A 40 0.66 -0.29 27.76
C ARG A 40 -0.80 -0.40 28.12
N ALA A 41 -1.31 -1.62 28.14
CA ALA A 41 -2.68 -1.92 28.51
C ALA A 41 -2.73 -3.23 29.29
N ASP A 42 -3.79 -3.39 30.07
CA ASP A 42 -4.14 -4.68 30.65
C ASP A 42 -5.11 -5.39 29.71
N PHE A 43 -4.90 -6.67 29.45
CA PHE A 43 -5.92 -7.47 28.77
C PHE A 43 -7.00 -7.90 29.76
N LEU A 44 -8.26 -7.90 29.32
CA LEU A 44 -9.42 -8.12 30.19
C LEU A 44 -9.98 -9.55 30.12
N GLU A 45 -9.46 -10.34 29.20
CA GLU A 45 -9.77 -11.76 29.01
C GLU A 45 -9.11 -12.64 30.10
N ASP A 46 -9.67 -13.83 30.32
CA ASP A 46 -9.08 -14.80 31.24
C ASP A 46 -7.72 -15.29 30.70
N ILE A 47 -6.76 -15.57 31.60
CA ILE A 47 -5.42 -16.04 31.21
C ILE A 47 -5.51 -17.32 30.36
N GLU A 48 -6.40 -18.24 30.68
CA GLU A 48 -6.52 -19.50 29.94
C GLU A 48 -7.13 -19.28 28.54
N GLU A 49 -8.05 -18.32 28.39
CA GLU A 49 -8.55 -17.89 27.08
C GLU A 49 -7.44 -17.27 26.23
N VAL A 50 -6.63 -16.37 26.83
CA VAL A 50 -5.47 -15.76 26.16
C VAL A 50 -4.48 -16.82 25.73
N LYS A 51 -4.16 -17.79 26.60
CA LYS A 51 -3.24 -18.88 26.26
C LYS A 51 -3.73 -19.74 25.10
N GLN A 52 -5.05 -19.91 24.93
CA GLN A 52 -5.61 -20.71 23.84
C GLN A 52 -5.76 -19.93 22.53
N ALA A 53 -5.66 -18.61 22.57
CA ALA A 53 -5.85 -17.78 21.40
C ALA A 53 -4.74 -17.98 20.36
N GLU A 54 -5.12 -18.04 19.08
CA GLU A 54 -4.21 -18.25 17.95
C GLU A 54 -3.09 -17.21 17.93
N TRP A 55 -3.42 -15.94 18.12
CA TRP A 55 -2.45 -14.85 18.13
C TRP A 55 -1.40 -15.01 19.24
N PHE A 56 -1.77 -15.60 20.39
CA PHE A 56 -0.85 -15.81 21.49
C PHE A 56 0.08 -16.99 21.21
N GLN A 57 -0.44 -18.06 20.61
CA GLN A 57 0.40 -19.18 20.15
C GLN A 57 1.45 -18.71 19.13
N ARG A 58 1.05 -17.89 18.15
CA ARG A 58 1.98 -17.29 17.19
C ARG A 58 3.01 -16.39 17.87
N TYR A 59 2.60 -15.60 18.86
CA TYR A 59 3.55 -14.82 19.67
C TYR A 59 4.59 -15.72 20.36
N LEU A 60 4.19 -16.87 20.92
CA LEU A 60 5.12 -17.84 21.52
C LEU A 60 6.06 -18.48 20.50
N GLU A 61 5.62 -18.65 19.25
CA GLU A 61 6.44 -19.12 18.13
C GLU A 61 7.46 -18.07 17.65
N GLY A 62 7.37 -16.83 18.18
CA GLY A 62 8.24 -15.72 17.81
C GLY A 62 7.75 -14.93 16.60
N ASP A 63 6.53 -15.19 16.14
CA ASP A 63 5.92 -14.42 15.06
C ASP A 63 5.67 -12.98 15.50
N ARG A 64 5.71 -12.09 14.50
CA ARG A 64 5.26 -10.71 14.68
C ARG A 64 3.74 -10.65 14.69
N VAL A 65 3.17 -10.43 15.87
CA VAL A 65 1.71 -10.37 16.09
C VAL A 65 1.24 -8.92 16.12
N GLU A 66 0.32 -8.56 15.23
CA GLU A 66 -0.21 -7.20 15.10
C GLU A 66 -1.70 -7.13 15.45
N PHE A 67 -2.11 -6.02 16.05
CA PHE A 67 -3.49 -5.70 16.38
C PHE A 67 -3.84 -4.31 15.87
N TYR A 68 -5.01 -4.16 15.28
CA TYR A 68 -5.67 -2.86 15.21
C TYR A 68 -6.37 -2.58 16.55
N ILE A 69 -6.09 -1.43 17.14
CA ILE A 69 -6.69 -0.99 18.40
C ILE A 69 -7.67 0.14 18.10
N GLU A 70 -8.90 0.00 18.58
CA GLU A 70 -10.04 0.88 18.33
C GLU A 70 -9.66 2.36 18.46
N GLY A 71 -9.78 3.10 17.35
CA GLY A 71 -9.49 4.53 17.29
C GLY A 71 -8.03 4.95 17.48
N SER A 72 -7.09 4.00 17.60
CA SER A 72 -5.67 4.30 17.88
C SER A 72 -4.73 3.94 16.71
N GLY A 73 -4.99 2.84 16.02
CA GLY A 73 -4.19 2.35 14.88
C GLY A 73 -3.62 0.95 15.09
N ILE A 74 -2.65 0.56 14.25
CA ILE A 74 -2.01 -0.76 14.35
C ILE A 74 -0.84 -0.73 15.32
N TYR A 75 -0.75 -1.76 16.14
CA TYR A 75 0.36 -2.02 17.04
C TYR A 75 0.82 -3.47 16.92
N ALA A 76 2.11 -3.71 17.05
CA ALA A 76 2.67 -5.05 17.23
C ALA A 76 2.84 -5.32 18.72
N ILE A 77 2.63 -6.56 19.15
CA ILE A 77 2.99 -7.00 20.50
C ILE A 77 4.50 -6.91 20.65
N ALA A 78 4.94 -6.14 21.64
CA ALA A 78 6.34 -6.01 22.04
C ALA A 78 6.67 -6.95 23.21
N ASN A 79 5.74 -7.12 24.16
CA ASN A 79 5.88 -8.06 25.27
C ASN A 79 4.51 -8.36 25.91
N ILE A 80 4.42 -9.47 26.64
CA ILE A 80 3.25 -9.85 27.44
C ILE A 80 3.74 -10.32 28.81
N ASP A 81 3.12 -9.79 29.88
CA ASP A 81 3.26 -10.30 31.24
C ASP A 81 1.93 -10.90 31.69
N LEU A 82 1.85 -12.23 31.67
CA LEU A 82 0.64 -12.96 32.08
C LEU A 82 0.36 -12.83 33.58
N ILE A 83 1.37 -12.63 34.43
CA ILE A 83 1.18 -12.56 35.89
C ILE A 83 0.45 -11.25 36.24
N SER A 84 0.87 -10.16 35.60
CA SER A 84 0.32 -8.82 35.83
C SER A 84 -0.85 -8.48 34.91
N HIS A 85 -1.25 -9.39 34.02
CA HIS A 85 -2.25 -9.19 32.96
C HIS A 85 -1.90 -8.05 31.97
N GLU A 86 -0.61 -7.79 31.77
CA GLU A 86 -0.16 -6.64 30.97
C GLU A 86 0.28 -7.05 29.58
N ILE A 87 -0.01 -6.18 28.62
CA ILE A 87 0.48 -6.28 27.26
C ILE A 87 1.09 -4.94 26.83
N TYR A 88 2.24 -5.06 26.18
CA TYR A 88 3.05 -3.96 25.70
C TYR A 88 3.03 -3.95 24.19
N PHE A 89 2.71 -2.81 23.62
CA PHE A 89 2.50 -2.64 22.19
C PHE A 89 3.44 -1.57 21.62
N ALA A 90 4.02 -1.84 20.45
CA ALA A 90 4.78 -0.87 19.66
C ALA A 90 3.99 -0.48 18.42
N LYS A 91 3.78 0.83 18.23
CA LYS A 91 2.99 1.37 17.11
C LYS A 91 3.63 1.04 15.77
N GLN A 92 2.81 0.61 14.82
CA GLN A 92 3.25 0.25 13.48
C GLN A 92 2.69 1.20 12.42
N ASP A 93 3.46 1.38 11.35
CA ASP A 93 2.99 2.05 10.15
C ASP A 93 1.96 1.16 9.44
N SER A 94 0.71 1.60 9.47
CA SER A 94 -0.46 0.77 9.15
C SER A 94 -0.63 0.51 7.65
N LEU A 95 -0.59 -0.77 7.26
CA LEU A 95 -1.09 -1.23 5.97
C LEU A 95 -2.62 -1.23 5.92
N SER A 96 -3.33 -1.49 7.02
CA SER A 96 -4.80 -1.58 7.07
C SER A 96 -5.55 -0.27 6.75
N ASN A 97 -4.84 0.87 6.79
CA ASN A 97 -5.36 2.16 6.32
C ASN A 97 -5.52 2.24 4.79
N LEU A 98 -4.92 1.30 4.07
CA LEU A 98 -4.98 1.23 2.62
C LEU A 98 -6.34 0.69 2.16
N ASP A 99 -6.74 1.08 0.97
CA ASP A 99 -7.89 0.58 0.24
C ASP A 99 -7.38 -0.49 -0.76
N PRO A 100 -8.10 -1.60 -0.99
CA PRO A 100 -7.71 -2.69 -1.89
C PRO A 100 -7.77 -2.25 -3.36
N THR A 101 -6.89 -1.34 -3.73
CA THR A 101 -6.88 -0.63 -5.00
C THR A 101 -5.47 -0.54 -5.54
N ILE A 102 -5.32 -0.68 -6.85
CA ILE A 102 -4.13 -0.27 -7.58
C ILE A 102 -4.46 1.08 -8.19
N PHE A 103 -3.66 2.10 -7.88
CA PHE A 103 -3.82 3.42 -8.46
C PHE A 103 -2.94 3.55 -9.71
N PHE A 104 -3.54 3.92 -10.84
CA PHE A 104 -2.84 4.14 -12.11
C PHE A 104 -2.82 5.63 -12.51
N SER A 105 -1.61 6.19 -12.51
CA SER A 105 -1.28 7.51 -13.00
C SER A 105 -0.88 7.43 -14.47
N TYR A 106 -1.86 7.59 -15.36
CA TYR A 106 -1.68 7.51 -16.81
C TYR A 106 -1.27 8.84 -17.42
N GLN A 107 -0.95 8.88 -18.70
CA GLN A 107 -0.73 10.10 -19.47
C GLN A 107 -1.63 10.18 -20.70
N THR A 108 -1.80 11.37 -21.24
CA THR A 108 -2.66 11.64 -22.41
C THR A 108 -1.87 12.03 -23.65
N GLU A 109 -0.59 12.33 -23.47
CA GLU A 109 0.33 12.85 -24.47
C GLU A 109 0.90 11.72 -25.37
N TYR A 110 1.03 10.52 -24.82
CA TYR A 110 1.40 9.31 -25.55
C TYR A 110 0.52 8.13 -25.10
N THR A 111 -0.66 8.01 -25.72
CA THR A 111 -1.72 7.10 -25.28
C THR A 111 -1.37 5.63 -25.43
N ASP A 112 -0.56 5.26 -26.44
CA ASP A 112 -0.18 3.87 -26.70
C ASP A 112 0.41 3.17 -25.47
N SER A 113 1.29 3.86 -24.73
CA SER A 113 1.84 3.34 -23.47
C SER A 113 0.76 3.15 -22.41
N SER A 114 -0.06 4.18 -22.20
CA SER A 114 -1.07 4.19 -21.15
C SER A 114 -2.19 3.16 -21.40
N ASP A 115 -2.56 2.95 -22.65
CA ASP A 115 -3.56 1.95 -23.05
C ASP A 115 -3.01 0.52 -22.89
N LEU A 116 -1.75 0.29 -23.28
CA LEU A 116 -1.08 -1.00 -23.03
C LEU A 116 -0.99 -1.33 -21.54
N LEU A 117 -0.65 -0.34 -20.70
CA LEU A 117 -0.60 -0.48 -19.25
C LEU A 117 -1.98 -0.74 -18.65
N ARG A 118 -3.00 0.01 -19.08
CA ARG A 118 -4.39 -0.18 -18.62
C ARG A 118 -4.88 -1.60 -18.94
N ASP A 119 -4.76 -2.03 -20.20
CA ASP A 119 -5.12 -3.38 -20.65
C ASP A 119 -4.46 -4.46 -19.78
N ALA A 120 -3.15 -4.31 -19.53
CA ALA A 120 -2.38 -5.30 -18.78
C ALA A 120 -2.76 -5.32 -17.30
N LEU A 121 -3.04 -4.17 -16.70
CA LEU A 121 -3.51 -4.04 -15.31
C LEU A 121 -4.90 -4.64 -15.14
N GLU A 122 -5.84 -4.33 -16.03
CA GLU A 122 -7.19 -4.90 -15.99
C GLU A 122 -7.18 -6.42 -16.17
N ALA A 123 -6.37 -6.92 -17.11
CA ALA A 123 -6.21 -8.35 -17.33
C ALA A 123 -5.60 -9.05 -16.10
N PHE A 124 -4.60 -8.42 -15.47
CA PHE A 124 -4.01 -8.92 -14.23
C PHE A 124 -5.05 -8.97 -13.11
N ILE A 125 -5.74 -7.85 -12.83
CA ILE A 125 -6.72 -7.74 -11.75
C ILE A 125 -7.84 -8.77 -11.92
N LYS A 126 -8.36 -8.93 -13.14
CA LYS A 126 -9.39 -9.93 -13.44
C LYS A 126 -8.93 -11.35 -13.10
N LYS A 127 -7.68 -11.70 -13.44
CA LYS A 127 -7.11 -13.02 -13.14
C LYS A 127 -6.79 -13.18 -11.64
N PHE A 128 -6.26 -12.14 -11.02
CA PHE A 128 -5.88 -12.10 -9.61
C PHE A 128 -7.09 -12.29 -8.70
N ASN A 129 -8.18 -11.56 -8.97
CA ASN A 129 -9.40 -11.61 -8.17
C ASN A 129 -10.11 -12.98 -8.18
N ASN A 130 -9.81 -13.86 -9.15
CA ASN A 130 -10.36 -15.22 -9.15
C ASN A 130 -9.80 -16.09 -8.01
N LYS A 131 -8.65 -15.73 -7.46
CA LYS A 131 -7.94 -16.49 -6.41
C LYS A 131 -7.71 -15.68 -5.14
N SER A 132 -7.79 -14.36 -5.23
CA SER A 132 -7.64 -13.45 -4.11
C SER A 132 -8.79 -13.58 -3.13
N ARG A 133 -8.49 -13.65 -1.84
CA ARG A 133 -9.44 -13.55 -0.72
C ARG A 133 -10.13 -12.20 -0.71
N LEU A 134 -9.43 -11.13 -1.07
CA LEU A 134 -9.97 -9.77 -1.16
C LEU A 134 -9.85 -9.23 -2.60
N PRO A 135 -10.96 -8.87 -3.26
CA PRO A 135 -10.89 -8.34 -4.62
C PRO A 135 -10.21 -6.97 -4.62
N ILE A 136 -9.26 -6.79 -5.53
CA ILE A 136 -8.64 -5.49 -5.79
C ILE A 136 -9.31 -4.82 -7.00
N SER A 137 -9.33 -3.50 -7.01
CA SER A 137 -9.85 -2.71 -8.14
C SER A 137 -8.82 -1.74 -8.70
N LEU A 138 -8.96 -1.38 -9.98
CA LEU A 138 -8.16 -0.35 -10.62
C LEU A 138 -8.81 1.02 -10.38
N VAL A 139 -8.03 1.98 -9.91
CA VAL A 139 -8.44 3.38 -9.80
C VAL A 139 -7.51 4.20 -10.68
N GLU A 140 -8.08 4.94 -11.63
CA GLU A 140 -7.31 5.80 -12.52
C GLU A 140 -7.35 7.26 -12.08
N SER A 141 -6.32 8.02 -12.46
CA SER A 141 -6.23 9.45 -12.16
C SER A 141 -7.39 10.23 -12.78
N ASN A 142 -8.32 10.72 -11.97
CA ASN A 142 -9.48 11.49 -12.41
C ASN A 142 -9.17 13.00 -12.49
N ARG A 143 -8.20 13.36 -13.31
CA ARG A 143 -7.75 14.75 -13.45
C ARG A 143 -8.90 15.64 -13.92
N LEU A 144 -9.13 16.74 -13.20
CA LEU A 144 -10.04 17.78 -13.68
C LEU A 144 -9.54 18.26 -15.04
N SER A 145 -10.44 18.31 -16.01
CA SER A 145 -10.13 18.68 -17.40
C SER A 145 -9.55 20.09 -17.53
N GLN A 146 -9.75 20.94 -16.51
CA GLN A 146 -9.29 22.33 -16.47
C GLN A 146 -8.68 22.66 -15.09
N GLY A 147 -7.47 23.22 -15.09
CA GLY A 147 -6.79 23.74 -13.91
C GLY A 147 -5.62 22.91 -13.38
N ALA A 148 -4.86 23.50 -12.45
CA ALA A 148 -3.74 22.84 -11.79
C ALA A 148 -4.24 21.73 -10.85
N VAL A 149 -3.41 20.69 -10.66
CA VAL A 149 -3.70 19.59 -9.72
C VAL A 149 -3.75 20.14 -8.29
N LYS A 150 -4.88 19.93 -7.61
CA LYS A 150 -5.02 20.29 -6.20
C LYS A 150 -4.33 19.24 -5.33
N ILE A 151 -3.33 19.65 -4.54
CA ILE A 151 -2.57 18.75 -3.66
C ILE A 151 -3.46 18.21 -2.51
N ASN A 152 -4.35 19.03 -1.96
CA ASN A 152 -5.35 18.56 -0.99
C ASN A 152 -6.64 18.14 -1.72
N SER A 153 -6.61 16.98 -2.37
CA SER A 153 -7.73 16.46 -3.16
C SER A 153 -8.01 14.99 -2.88
N ASN A 154 -9.19 14.56 -3.30
CA ASN A 154 -9.58 13.14 -3.26
C ASN A 154 -8.58 12.27 -4.05
N LEU A 155 -8.04 12.79 -5.15
CA LEU A 155 -7.01 12.14 -5.96
C LEU A 155 -5.77 11.79 -5.12
N MET A 156 -5.20 12.76 -4.42
CA MET A 156 -4.01 12.53 -3.58
C MET A 156 -4.30 11.60 -2.41
N ARG A 157 -5.52 11.63 -1.87
CA ARG A 157 -5.96 10.63 -0.89
C ARG A 157 -6.02 9.22 -1.47
N GLN A 158 -6.49 9.04 -2.71
CA GLN A 158 -6.51 7.74 -3.41
C GLN A 158 -5.08 7.25 -3.70
N VAL A 159 -4.17 8.14 -4.12
CA VAL A 159 -2.74 7.82 -4.26
C VAL A 159 -2.19 7.30 -2.93
N ARG A 160 -2.37 8.05 -1.83
CA ARG A 160 -1.87 7.65 -0.52
C ARG A 160 -2.45 6.32 -0.03
N ARG A 161 -3.75 6.10 -0.21
CA ARG A 161 -4.47 4.94 0.32
C ARG A 161 -4.44 3.70 -0.58
N SER A 162 -4.03 3.76 -1.84
CA SER A 162 -3.91 2.55 -2.67
C SER A 162 -2.92 1.52 -2.13
N LEU A 163 -3.09 0.24 -2.45
CA LEU A 163 -2.09 -0.80 -2.15
C LEU A 163 -0.80 -0.52 -2.92
N LEU A 164 -0.94 -0.28 -4.22
CA LEU A 164 0.14 0.04 -5.16
C LEU A 164 -0.21 1.30 -5.94
N PHE A 165 0.81 2.11 -6.21
CA PHE A 165 0.75 3.23 -7.14
C PHE A 165 1.63 2.91 -8.35
N ILE A 166 1.07 3.04 -9.53
CA ILE A 166 1.74 2.76 -10.81
C ILE A 166 1.65 4.03 -11.66
N ALA A 167 2.80 4.50 -12.14
CA ALA A 167 2.89 5.66 -13.02
C ALA A 167 3.36 5.25 -14.41
N ASP A 168 2.72 5.80 -15.44
CA ASP A 168 3.23 5.79 -16.81
C ASP A 168 4.29 6.90 -16.97
N GLY A 169 5.55 6.52 -16.80
CA GLY A 169 6.72 7.37 -16.97
C GLY A 169 7.20 7.50 -18.41
N THR A 170 6.44 7.07 -19.42
CA THR A 170 6.89 7.17 -20.82
C THR A 170 7.16 8.63 -21.20
N PRO A 171 8.33 8.94 -21.78
CA PRO A 171 8.67 10.32 -22.09
C PRO A 171 7.78 10.88 -23.19
N ILE A 172 7.35 12.13 -22.98
CA ILE A 172 6.52 12.88 -23.93
C ILE A 172 7.36 13.84 -24.77
N HIS A 173 8.55 14.19 -24.27
CA HIS A 173 9.44 15.12 -24.92
C HIS A 173 10.91 14.84 -24.54
N THR A 174 11.81 15.44 -25.30
CA THR A 174 13.25 15.41 -25.11
C THR A 174 13.76 16.85 -25.09
N ILE A 175 14.65 17.16 -24.16
CA ILE A 175 15.40 18.43 -24.15
C ILE A 175 16.80 18.14 -24.66
N ASP A 176 17.26 18.93 -25.63
CA ASP A 176 18.60 18.80 -26.19
C ASP A 176 19.67 18.94 -25.12
N GLY A 177 20.66 18.04 -25.15
CA GLY A 177 21.72 17.95 -24.15
C GLY A 177 22.71 16.84 -24.46
N THR A 178 23.70 16.64 -23.58
CA THR A 178 24.68 15.55 -23.71
C THR A 178 24.82 14.84 -22.35
N PRO A 179 24.06 13.74 -22.11
CA PRO A 179 23.04 13.14 -22.98
C PRO A 179 21.73 13.96 -23.03
N PRO A 180 20.87 13.76 -24.06
CA PRO A 180 19.54 14.35 -24.08
C PRO A 180 18.73 13.98 -22.84
N GLN A 181 17.91 14.91 -22.35
CA GLN A 181 17.10 14.71 -21.16
C GLN A 181 15.66 14.37 -21.53
N LEU A 182 15.15 13.27 -21.00
CA LEU A 182 13.77 12.86 -21.17
C LEU A 182 12.83 13.67 -20.27
N VAL A 183 11.66 14.01 -20.79
CA VAL A 183 10.61 14.74 -20.07
C VAL A 183 9.34 13.88 -20.03
N PRO A 184 8.97 13.32 -18.88
CA PRO A 184 7.68 12.66 -18.68
C PRO A 184 6.54 13.67 -18.49
N SER A 185 5.29 13.20 -18.50
CA SER A 185 4.13 14.08 -18.31
C SER A 185 4.21 14.82 -16.97
N PRO A 186 4.09 16.16 -16.94
CA PRO A 186 4.09 16.94 -15.71
C PRO A 186 3.00 16.50 -14.72
N LYS A 187 1.86 16.05 -15.23
CA LYS A 187 0.74 15.56 -14.41
C LYS A 187 1.13 14.27 -13.68
N VAL A 188 1.77 13.34 -14.38
CA VAL A 188 2.31 12.12 -13.79
C VAL A 188 3.41 12.45 -12.79
N CYS A 189 4.30 13.40 -13.08
CA CYS A 189 5.35 13.83 -12.16
C CYS A 189 4.81 14.33 -10.82
N VAL A 190 3.73 15.12 -10.82
CA VAL A 190 3.12 15.62 -9.58
C VAL A 190 2.57 14.47 -8.75
N GLU A 191 1.85 13.54 -9.37
CA GLU A 191 1.29 12.37 -8.70
C GLU A 191 2.38 11.42 -8.19
N MET A 192 3.42 11.18 -8.99
CA MET A 192 4.59 10.38 -8.63
C MET A 192 5.39 11.00 -7.48
N GLY A 193 5.64 12.32 -7.52
CA GLY A 193 6.32 13.03 -6.44
C GLY A 193 5.55 12.94 -5.11
N TYR A 194 4.22 13.06 -5.17
CA TYR A 194 3.38 12.85 -3.98
C TYR A 194 3.42 11.39 -3.50
N ALA A 195 3.40 10.41 -4.42
CA ALA A 195 3.50 9.00 -4.08
C ALA A 195 4.84 8.65 -3.42
N LEU A 196 5.96 9.17 -3.95
CA LEU A 196 7.30 9.03 -3.37
C LEU A 196 7.39 9.57 -1.94
N GLN A 197 6.66 10.66 -1.64
CA GLN A 197 6.64 11.27 -0.31
C GLN A 197 5.71 10.55 0.68
N SER A 198 4.63 9.92 0.20
CA SER A 198 3.54 9.42 1.06
C SER A 198 3.42 7.91 1.15
N LYS A 199 4.15 7.15 0.31
CA LYS A 199 4.11 5.68 0.27
C LYS A 199 5.50 5.09 0.46
N ARG A 200 5.55 3.80 0.80
CA ARG A 200 6.82 3.07 0.87
C ARG A 200 7.33 2.77 -0.55
N PRO A 201 8.65 2.69 -0.77
CA PRO A 201 9.21 2.40 -2.08
C PRO A 201 8.62 1.15 -2.74
N GLU A 202 8.35 0.08 -1.99
CA GLU A 202 7.84 -1.19 -2.54
C GLU A 202 6.39 -1.08 -3.04
N GLN A 203 5.69 0.01 -2.72
CA GLN A 203 4.33 0.27 -3.20
C GLN A 203 4.31 1.09 -4.49
N LEU A 204 5.48 1.41 -5.05
CA LEU A 204 5.64 2.29 -6.21
C LEU A 204 6.17 1.49 -7.39
N ILE A 205 5.53 1.65 -8.55
CA ILE A 205 6.01 1.13 -9.82
C ILE A 205 6.02 2.28 -10.83
N LEU A 206 7.20 2.55 -11.40
CA LEU A 206 7.35 3.43 -12.55
C LEU A 206 7.45 2.55 -13.80
N ALA A 207 6.36 2.48 -14.57
CA ALA A 207 6.33 1.76 -15.83
C ALA A 207 6.62 2.71 -16.98
N GLN A 208 7.44 2.28 -17.93
CA GLN A 208 7.91 3.12 -19.02
C GLN A 208 7.99 2.30 -20.31
N MET A 209 7.31 2.78 -21.35
CA MET A 209 7.54 2.29 -22.70
C MET A 209 8.84 2.92 -23.25
N GLU A 210 9.73 2.10 -23.77
CA GLU A 210 10.96 2.59 -24.39
C GLU A 210 10.67 3.19 -25.77
N ARG A 211 11.07 4.45 -25.94
CA ARG A 211 10.87 5.21 -27.18
C ARG A 211 12.18 5.30 -27.94
N LYS A 212 12.33 4.48 -28.99
CA LYS A 212 13.55 4.44 -29.82
C LYS A 212 13.82 5.76 -30.54
N ASP A 213 12.77 6.53 -30.79
CA ASP A 213 12.80 7.88 -31.35
C ASP A 213 13.24 8.96 -30.32
N MET A 214 13.30 8.62 -29.03
CA MET A 214 13.67 9.53 -27.94
C MET A 214 14.72 8.90 -27.01
N PRO A 215 15.98 8.78 -27.45
CA PRO A 215 17.06 8.36 -26.56
C PRO A 215 17.34 9.46 -25.53
N GLY A 216 17.65 9.07 -24.29
CA GLY A 216 18.03 10.06 -23.28
C GLY A 216 18.02 9.51 -21.86
N GLN A 217 18.36 10.40 -20.92
CA GLN A 217 18.34 10.09 -19.50
C GLN A 217 17.04 10.55 -18.86
N PHE A 218 16.45 9.68 -18.04
CA PHE A 218 15.25 9.99 -17.28
C PHE A 218 15.55 11.00 -16.15
N PRO A 219 14.64 11.95 -15.83
CA PRO A 219 14.99 13.11 -15.01
C PRO A 219 15.05 12.83 -13.50
N PHE A 220 14.65 11.65 -13.05
CA PHE A 220 14.74 11.24 -11.65
C PHE A 220 14.97 9.73 -11.55
N ASP A 221 15.60 9.33 -10.45
CA ASP A 221 15.86 7.93 -10.15
C ASP A 221 14.68 7.31 -9.40
N THR A 222 14.43 6.03 -9.67
CA THR A 222 13.62 5.15 -8.83
C THR A 222 14.43 3.88 -8.63
N PRO A 223 14.44 3.27 -7.42
CA PRO A 223 15.16 2.04 -7.20
C PRO A 223 14.85 1.04 -8.32
N THR A 224 15.86 0.40 -8.92
CA THR A 224 15.70 -0.38 -10.16
C THR A 224 14.59 -1.42 -10.08
N ARG A 225 14.36 -1.99 -8.88
CA ARG A 225 13.30 -2.97 -8.59
C ARG A 225 11.88 -2.41 -8.74
N ASN A 226 11.72 -1.10 -8.72
CA ASN A 226 10.46 -0.38 -8.85
C ASN A 226 10.24 0.16 -10.27
N ARG A 227 11.13 -0.16 -11.21
CA ARG A 227 11.03 0.27 -12.60
C ARG A 227 10.66 -0.90 -13.50
N LEU A 228 9.73 -0.66 -14.41
CA LEU A 228 9.33 -1.60 -15.43
C LEU A 228 9.48 -0.94 -16.80
N SER A 229 10.53 -1.29 -17.54
CA SER A 229 10.71 -0.87 -18.93
C SER A 229 10.18 -1.93 -19.89
N PHE A 230 9.54 -1.52 -20.98
CA PHE A 230 9.06 -2.43 -22.03
C PHE A 230 9.07 -1.76 -23.40
N GLU A 231 9.34 -2.52 -24.47
CA GLU A 231 9.18 -2.01 -25.84
C GLU A 231 7.84 -2.44 -26.45
N LYS A 232 7.36 -3.64 -26.08
CA LYS A 232 6.21 -4.30 -26.74
C LYS A 232 5.22 -4.86 -25.73
N LYS A 233 3.96 -4.98 -26.17
CA LYS A 233 2.88 -5.61 -25.39
C LYS A 233 3.27 -6.98 -24.84
N SER A 234 4.00 -7.79 -25.61
CA SER A 234 4.43 -9.15 -25.21
C SER A 234 5.42 -9.19 -24.04
N GLU A 235 6.22 -8.14 -23.86
CA GLU A 235 7.15 -8.02 -22.73
C GLU A 235 6.38 -7.56 -21.49
N LEU A 236 5.54 -6.55 -21.66
CA LEU A 236 4.67 -6.02 -20.61
C LEU A 236 3.77 -7.11 -20.01
N THR A 237 3.14 -7.93 -20.85
CA THR A 237 2.23 -9.01 -20.39
C THR A 237 2.94 -10.14 -19.64
N LYS A 238 4.27 -10.24 -19.73
CA LYS A 238 5.07 -11.17 -18.93
C LYS A 238 5.58 -10.52 -17.65
N ALA A 239 6.22 -9.37 -17.76
CA ALA A 239 6.94 -8.75 -16.66
C ALA A 239 6.00 -8.06 -15.64
N LEU A 240 4.91 -7.42 -16.09
CA LEU A 240 4.02 -6.69 -15.19
C LEU A 240 3.32 -7.64 -14.18
N PRO A 241 2.71 -8.77 -14.59
CA PRO A 241 2.08 -9.69 -13.65
C PRO A 241 3.04 -10.24 -12.59
N GLU A 242 4.27 -10.58 -12.96
CA GLU A 242 5.29 -11.08 -12.03
C GLU A 242 5.64 -10.02 -10.98
N LEU A 243 5.89 -8.78 -11.42
CA LEU A 243 6.16 -7.67 -10.52
C LEU A 243 4.98 -7.35 -9.60
N LEU A 244 3.75 -7.34 -10.13
CA LEU A 244 2.55 -7.10 -9.32
C LEU A 244 2.33 -8.20 -8.28
N HIS A 245 2.56 -9.47 -8.63
CA HIS A 245 2.50 -10.57 -7.66
C HIS A 245 3.53 -10.37 -6.54
N GLU A 246 4.79 -10.09 -6.87
CA GLU A 246 5.84 -9.81 -5.88
C GLU A 246 5.45 -8.64 -4.96
N ARG A 247 4.91 -7.54 -5.52
CA ARG A 247 4.51 -6.37 -4.73
C ARG A 247 3.26 -6.60 -3.88
N LEU A 248 2.34 -7.47 -4.32
CA LEU A 248 1.10 -7.75 -3.61
C LEU A 248 1.24 -8.85 -2.54
N GLN A 249 2.28 -9.70 -2.61
CA GLN A 249 2.52 -10.79 -1.64
C GLN A 249 2.48 -10.32 -0.17
N ARG A 250 3.00 -9.12 0.11
CA ARG A 250 3.02 -8.53 1.46
C ARG A 250 1.64 -8.30 2.07
N PHE A 251 0.60 -8.26 1.25
CA PHE A 251 -0.78 -8.05 1.69
C PHE A 251 -1.52 -9.38 1.89
N ASN A 252 -0.88 -10.53 1.64
CA ASN A 252 -1.49 -11.86 1.79
C ASN A 252 -2.95 -11.92 1.28
N LEU A 253 -3.12 -11.47 0.04
CA LEU A 253 -4.40 -11.33 -0.67
C LEU A 253 -4.78 -12.64 -1.35
#